data_AF-A0A4C1Y8C7-F1
#
_entry.id   AF-A0A4C1Y8C7-F1
#
_cell.length_a   1.000
_cell.length_b   1.000
_cell.length_c   1.000
_cell.angle_alpha   90.00
_cell.angle_beta   90.00
_cell.angle_gamma   90.00
#
_symmetry.space_group_name_H-M   'P 1'
#
loop_
_entity.id
_entity.type
_entity.pdbx_description
1 polymer ?
#
loop_
_entity_poly.entity_id
_entity_poly.type
_entity_poly.pdbx_seq_one_letter_code
_entity_poly.pdbx_strand_id
1 'polypeptide(L)'
;MPPAYMDYLEIAHQRAVEKKTHVSFPQLKYPSLRDEGLRDPVQWLRGKALDDGAEGLWRVHDKIYDLKDFMDKHPGGAEWLELTQGTDITEAFETHHINASVEKVLEKYYVRDATLPRNSPFTFNDNGFYRTLKRAVREEIKKIPKDVTRRADLIIDGLLATLLITSALVCGSKDYRVVMGSYLLASLALAWVVIASHNYLHRKSNWRMYLFNLSLWSYRDYRVSHVLSHHLYTNTLIDLEISAFEPYIMWNPRRDKPLVAKLAFLTELLTFSFVFLLNFLKRFALNFIRKDFFKKHYRWHDGVGFLLPLWMWLVSGVTLHDAFINWLWILCTGSFIFFMIGSNAAHHHPKIFKDGDEVSDHNPDWGMHEMEAVMERTDISGSLFKVMTFFGDHALHHLFPTLDHATLSYLYPIFLEHCQKFRANFRTTSSLDLFIVRVEADDDSMTTSPNDALTALRGTMRAV
;
A
#
# COMPACT_ATOMS: atom_id res chain seq x y z
N MET A 1 -22.19 -7.45 -21.00
CA MET A 1 -21.03 -8.33 -21.25
C MET A 1 -19.81 -7.43 -21.35
N PRO A 2 -18.64 -7.81 -20.83
CA PRO A 2 -17.42 -7.03 -21.10
C PRO A 2 -17.22 -6.95 -22.62
N PRO A 3 -16.90 -5.75 -23.17
CA PRO A 3 -16.53 -5.59 -24.58
C PRO A 3 -15.41 -6.56 -24.99
N ALA A 4 -15.31 -6.83 -26.29
CA ALA A 4 -14.23 -7.65 -26.84
C ALA A 4 -12.86 -7.03 -26.49
N TYR A 5 -11.84 -7.86 -26.23
CA TYR A 5 -10.49 -7.45 -25.80
C TYR A 5 -9.85 -6.31 -26.62
N MET A 6 -10.16 -6.22 -27.92
CA MET A 6 -9.65 -5.16 -28.81
C MET A 6 -10.21 -3.77 -28.46
N ASP A 7 -11.45 -3.68 -27.98
CA ASP A 7 -12.14 -2.43 -27.63
C ASP A 7 -11.48 -1.77 -26.40
N TYR A 8 -11.01 -2.58 -25.44
CA TYR A 8 -10.33 -2.09 -24.24
C TYR A 8 -8.93 -1.51 -24.50
N LEU A 9 -8.18 -2.06 -25.47
CA LEU A 9 -6.85 -1.55 -25.85
C LEU A 9 -6.93 -0.14 -26.42
N GLU A 10 -7.93 0.10 -27.28
CA GLU A 10 -8.18 1.40 -27.90
C GLU A 10 -8.65 2.43 -26.87
N ILE A 11 -9.57 2.04 -25.97
CA ILE A 11 -10.02 2.88 -24.84
C ILE A 11 -8.85 3.25 -23.91
N ALA A 12 -7.96 2.31 -23.60
CA ALA A 12 -6.81 2.57 -22.73
C ALA A 12 -5.83 3.58 -23.35
N HIS A 13 -5.51 3.43 -24.65
CA HIS A 13 -4.67 4.39 -25.37
C HIS A 13 -5.33 5.76 -25.48
N GLN A 14 -6.63 5.79 -25.79
CA GLN A 14 -7.39 7.03 -25.85
C GLN A 14 -7.38 7.76 -24.51
N ARG A 15 -7.59 7.05 -23.38
CA ARG A 15 -7.53 7.64 -22.03
C ARG A 15 -6.15 8.23 -21.71
N ALA A 16 -5.06 7.56 -22.08
CA ALA A 16 -3.71 8.09 -21.89
C ALA A 16 -3.51 9.40 -22.67
N VAL A 17 -4.00 9.46 -23.92
CA VAL A 17 -3.96 10.67 -24.76
C VAL A 17 -4.84 11.78 -24.19
N GLU A 18 -6.08 11.48 -23.79
CA GLU A 18 -7.03 12.43 -23.21
C GLU A 18 -6.51 13.07 -21.92
N LYS A 19 -5.87 12.26 -21.07
CA LYS A 19 -5.30 12.70 -19.78
C LYS A 19 -4.01 13.51 -19.95
N LYS A 20 -3.45 13.58 -21.16
CA LYS A 20 -2.15 14.21 -21.47
C LYS A 20 -1.03 13.76 -20.54
N THR A 21 -1.12 12.54 -20.02
CA THR A 21 -0.12 11.94 -19.15
C THR A 21 0.81 11.10 -19.99
N HIS A 22 2.12 11.36 -19.89
CA HIS A 22 3.11 10.40 -20.34
C HIS A 22 2.90 9.10 -19.53
N VAL A 23 3.01 7.95 -20.20
CA VAL A 23 3.03 6.64 -19.53
C VAL A 23 4.47 6.18 -19.56
N SER A 24 5.06 5.94 -18.39
CA SER A 24 6.48 5.60 -18.28
C SER A 24 6.83 4.30 -19.01
N PHE A 25 5.90 3.34 -19.00
CA PHE A 25 6.11 2.00 -19.54
C PHE A 25 5.19 1.75 -20.75
N PRO A 26 5.73 1.70 -21.99
CA PRO A 26 4.93 1.51 -23.20
C PRO A 26 4.12 0.22 -23.26
N GLN A 27 4.58 -0.83 -22.58
CA GLN A 27 3.92 -2.13 -22.47
C GLN A 27 2.78 -2.15 -21.45
N LEU A 28 2.73 -1.15 -20.56
CA LEU A 28 1.70 -1.04 -19.54
C LEU A 28 0.44 -0.42 -20.14
N LYS A 29 -0.63 -1.19 -20.21
CA LYS A 29 -1.93 -0.64 -20.61
C LYS A 29 -2.45 0.28 -19.51
N TYR A 30 -3.15 1.34 -19.90
CA TYR A 30 -3.89 2.15 -18.94
C TYR A 30 -4.92 1.26 -18.21
N PRO A 31 -4.86 1.11 -16.87
CA PRO A 31 -5.63 0.05 -16.21
C PRO A 31 -7.13 0.22 -16.34
N SER A 32 -7.81 -0.88 -16.64
CA SER A 32 -9.27 -0.93 -16.71
C SER A 32 -9.89 -0.55 -15.38
N LEU A 33 -10.98 0.22 -15.44
CA LEU A 33 -11.74 0.70 -14.26
C LEU A 33 -10.96 1.61 -13.29
N ARG A 34 -9.70 2.01 -13.58
CA ARG A 34 -8.89 2.87 -12.68
C ARG A 34 -9.61 4.15 -12.28
N ASP A 35 -10.24 4.81 -13.26
CA ASP A 35 -10.80 6.15 -13.09
C ASP A 35 -12.30 6.15 -12.73
N GLU A 36 -12.92 4.99 -12.65
CA GLU A 36 -14.36 4.81 -12.49
C GLU A 36 -14.74 4.58 -11.02
N GLY A 37 -16.05 4.61 -10.73
CA GLY A 37 -16.61 4.14 -9.46
C GLY A 37 -15.99 4.76 -8.20
N LEU A 38 -15.79 3.93 -7.18
CA LEU A 38 -15.28 4.36 -5.87
C LEU A 38 -13.77 4.14 -5.71
N ARG A 39 -13.08 3.55 -6.70
CA ARG A 39 -11.65 3.17 -6.61
C ARG A 39 -11.35 2.37 -5.34
N ASP A 40 -11.99 1.22 -5.22
CA ASP A 40 -11.82 0.30 -4.10
C ASP A 40 -11.14 -1.00 -4.56
N PRO A 41 -10.57 -1.77 -3.61
CA PRO A 41 -9.96 -3.08 -3.85
C PRO A 41 -10.70 -4.04 -4.79
N VAL A 42 -12.02 -4.15 -4.65
CA VAL A 42 -12.80 -5.10 -5.46
C VAL A 42 -12.88 -4.61 -6.91
N GLN A 43 -12.95 -3.30 -7.12
CA GLN A 43 -12.89 -2.71 -8.46
C GLN A 43 -11.51 -2.90 -9.09
N TRP A 44 -10.43 -2.72 -8.31
CA TRP A 44 -9.06 -2.90 -8.77
C TRP A 44 -8.80 -4.35 -9.22
N LEU A 45 -9.19 -5.34 -8.41
CA LEU A 45 -9.09 -6.77 -8.79
C LEU A 45 -9.89 -7.10 -10.05
N ARG A 46 -11.09 -6.51 -10.20
CA ARG A 46 -11.87 -6.66 -11.41
C ARG A 46 -11.18 -6.03 -12.63
N GLY A 47 -10.55 -4.87 -12.47
CA GLY A 47 -9.75 -4.23 -13.51
C GLY A 47 -8.58 -5.11 -13.95
N LYS A 48 -7.78 -5.59 -12.98
CA LYS A 48 -6.71 -6.57 -13.21
C LYS A 48 -7.20 -7.81 -13.96
N ALA A 49 -8.31 -8.41 -13.53
CA ALA A 49 -8.86 -9.60 -14.19
C ALA A 49 -9.30 -9.36 -15.65
N LEU A 50 -9.69 -8.13 -16.01
CA LEU A 50 -9.98 -7.76 -17.40
C LEU A 50 -8.70 -7.61 -18.23
N ASP A 51 -7.63 -7.10 -17.61
CA ASP A 51 -6.42 -6.69 -18.32
C ASP A 51 -5.37 -7.82 -18.46
N ASP A 52 -5.32 -8.74 -17.50
CA ASP A 52 -4.20 -9.65 -17.27
C ASP A 52 -4.23 -10.93 -18.14
N GLY A 53 -5.37 -11.23 -18.76
CA GLY A 53 -5.52 -12.40 -19.63
C GLY A 53 -5.36 -13.74 -18.91
N ALA A 54 -5.71 -13.82 -17.62
CA ALA A 54 -5.64 -15.07 -16.85
C ALA A 54 -6.88 -15.99 -17.02
N GLU A 55 -7.85 -15.58 -17.85
CA GLU A 55 -8.99 -16.42 -18.28
C GLU A 55 -9.84 -17.00 -17.13
N GLY A 56 -9.94 -16.27 -16.01
CA GLY A 56 -10.67 -16.72 -14.81
C GLY A 56 -9.93 -17.74 -13.93
N LEU A 57 -8.69 -18.08 -14.30
CA LEU A 57 -7.74 -18.90 -13.56
C LEU A 57 -6.62 -18.01 -13.00
N TRP A 58 -5.46 -18.57 -12.66
CA TRP A 58 -4.30 -17.80 -12.21
C TRP A 58 -3.20 -17.85 -13.27
N ARG A 59 -2.64 -16.68 -13.60
CA ARG A 59 -1.47 -16.59 -14.48
C ARG A 59 -0.20 -16.39 -13.66
N VAL A 60 0.85 -17.16 -13.98
CA VAL A 60 2.21 -16.96 -13.45
C VAL A 60 3.17 -17.03 -14.64
N HIS A 61 3.88 -15.93 -14.89
CA HIS A 61 4.62 -15.66 -16.12
C HIS A 61 3.72 -15.86 -17.34
N ASP A 62 4.15 -16.63 -18.33
CA ASP A 62 3.39 -16.92 -19.55
C ASP A 62 2.61 -18.24 -19.46
N LYS A 63 2.21 -18.65 -18.26
CA LYS A 63 1.52 -19.92 -18.01
C LYS A 63 0.26 -19.72 -17.17
N ILE A 64 -0.76 -20.54 -17.45
CA ILE A 64 -2.06 -20.55 -16.78
C ILE A 64 -2.18 -21.80 -15.89
N TYR A 65 -2.66 -21.59 -14.66
CA TYR A 65 -2.76 -22.61 -13.62
C TYR A 65 -4.15 -22.64 -12.99
N ASP A 66 -4.67 -23.83 -12.69
CA ASP A 66 -5.88 -24.01 -11.88
C ASP A 66 -5.51 -24.35 -10.44
N LEU A 67 -5.53 -23.34 -9.57
CA LEU A 67 -5.16 -23.46 -8.16
C LEU A 67 -6.35 -23.74 -7.25
N LYS A 68 -7.54 -23.99 -7.79
CA LYS A 68 -8.76 -24.15 -6.99
C LYS A 68 -8.64 -25.26 -5.94
N ASP A 69 -8.14 -26.43 -6.34
CA ASP A 69 -7.96 -27.59 -5.45
C ASP A 69 -6.76 -27.45 -4.49
N PHE A 70 -5.89 -26.47 -4.74
CA PHE A 70 -4.76 -26.12 -3.88
C PHE A 70 -5.11 -25.03 -2.86
N MET A 71 -6.14 -24.23 -3.12
CA MET A 71 -6.47 -23.02 -2.38
C MET A 71 -6.46 -23.22 -0.87
N ASP A 72 -7.20 -24.20 -0.36
CA ASP A 72 -7.30 -24.50 1.07
C ASP A 72 -6.03 -25.12 1.68
N LYS A 73 -5.12 -25.60 0.84
CA LYS A 73 -3.83 -26.20 1.22
C LYS A 73 -2.68 -25.19 1.17
N HIS A 74 -2.92 -24.00 0.65
CA HIS A 74 -1.88 -22.98 0.47
C HIS A 74 -1.28 -22.58 1.83
N PRO A 75 0.03 -22.77 2.07
CA PRO A 75 0.64 -22.48 3.38
C PRO A 75 0.52 -21.02 3.83
N GLY A 76 0.43 -20.08 2.89
CA GLY A 76 0.19 -18.65 3.17
C GLY A 76 -1.25 -18.30 3.52
N GLY A 77 -2.19 -19.23 3.30
CA GLY A 77 -3.63 -19.06 3.49
C GLY A 77 -4.40 -19.00 2.16
N ALA A 78 -5.60 -19.58 2.13
CA ALA A 78 -6.51 -19.61 0.98
C ALA A 78 -6.88 -18.22 0.46
N GLU A 79 -6.92 -17.26 1.37
CA GLU A 79 -7.39 -15.89 1.13
C GLU A 79 -6.69 -15.19 -0.05
N TRP A 80 -5.39 -15.43 -0.22
CA TRP A 80 -4.59 -14.84 -1.30
C TRP A 80 -5.04 -15.31 -2.68
N LEU A 81 -5.35 -16.60 -2.81
CA LEU A 81 -5.80 -17.19 -4.07
C LEU A 81 -7.29 -16.86 -4.32
N GLU A 82 -8.10 -16.77 -3.26
CA GLU A 82 -9.49 -16.30 -3.36
C GLU A 82 -9.57 -14.87 -3.92
N LEU A 83 -8.70 -13.96 -3.47
CA LEU A 83 -8.68 -12.57 -3.95
C LEU A 83 -8.23 -12.44 -5.40
N THR A 84 -7.20 -13.21 -5.78
CA THR A 84 -6.48 -13.03 -7.05
C THR A 84 -6.96 -13.96 -8.17
N GLN A 85 -8.05 -14.71 -7.93
CA GLN A 85 -8.62 -15.55 -8.98
C GLN A 85 -8.99 -14.69 -10.19
N GLY A 86 -8.49 -15.08 -11.36
CA GLY A 86 -8.70 -14.38 -12.62
C GLY A 86 -7.65 -13.31 -12.94
N THR A 87 -6.58 -13.15 -12.15
CA THR A 87 -5.51 -12.15 -12.40
C THR A 87 -4.16 -12.79 -12.74
N ASP A 88 -3.24 -11.99 -13.27
CA ASP A 88 -1.81 -12.32 -13.28
C ASP A 88 -1.25 -12.09 -11.87
N ILE A 89 -0.65 -13.13 -11.30
CA ILE A 89 -0.07 -13.13 -9.95
C ILE A 89 1.44 -13.33 -9.98
N THR A 90 2.09 -13.07 -11.11
CA THR A 90 3.54 -13.26 -11.28
C THR A 90 4.36 -12.51 -10.24
N GLU A 91 4.14 -11.19 -10.10
CA GLU A 91 4.87 -10.37 -9.12
C GLU A 91 4.62 -10.89 -7.69
N ALA A 92 3.38 -11.24 -7.36
CA ALA A 92 3.04 -11.80 -6.05
C ALA A 92 3.74 -13.15 -5.82
N PHE A 93 3.73 -14.03 -6.82
CA PHE A 93 4.37 -15.35 -6.77
C PHE A 93 5.88 -15.20 -6.55
N GLU A 94 6.54 -14.32 -7.32
CA GLU A 94 7.97 -14.09 -7.23
C GLU A 94 8.37 -13.48 -5.89
N THR A 95 7.61 -12.54 -5.36
CA THR A 95 8.04 -11.76 -4.18
C THR A 95 7.67 -12.42 -2.86
N HIS A 96 6.59 -13.20 -2.83
CA HIS A 96 6.09 -13.83 -1.61
C HIS A 96 6.66 -15.24 -1.38
N HIS A 97 7.31 -15.84 -2.38
CA HIS A 97 7.89 -17.17 -2.27
C HIS A 97 9.41 -17.17 -2.40
N ILE A 98 10.10 -17.09 -1.27
CA ILE A 98 11.57 -17.15 -1.25
C ILE A 98 12.08 -18.57 -1.56
N ASN A 99 11.33 -19.64 -1.25
CA ASN A 99 11.75 -21.03 -1.43
C ASN A 99 11.58 -21.51 -2.89
N ALA A 100 12.62 -22.04 -3.55
CA ALA A 100 12.52 -22.52 -4.94
C ALA A 100 11.59 -23.73 -5.13
N SER A 101 11.32 -24.50 -4.08
CA SER A 101 10.49 -25.72 -4.21
C SER A 101 9.02 -25.45 -4.57
N VAL A 102 8.54 -24.20 -4.43
CA VAL A 102 7.15 -23.86 -4.81
C VAL A 102 6.90 -23.96 -6.31
N GLU A 103 7.90 -23.78 -7.17
CA GLU A 103 7.75 -23.95 -8.61
C GLU A 103 7.33 -25.39 -8.96
N LYS A 104 7.91 -26.39 -8.29
CA LYS A 104 7.53 -27.81 -8.44
C LYS A 104 6.12 -28.12 -7.95
N VAL A 105 5.61 -27.34 -6.99
CA VAL A 105 4.23 -27.48 -6.54
C VAL A 105 3.29 -26.87 -7.58
N LEU A 106 3.64 -25.70 -8.11
CA LEU A 106 2.88 -24.97 -9.12
C LEU A 106 2.72 -25.78 -10.43
N GLU A 107 3.77 -26.48 -10.87
CA GLU A 107 3.76 -27.35 -12.06
C GLU A 107 2.60 -28.36 -12.09
N LYS A 108 2.16 -28.85 -10.92
CA LYS A 108 1.07 -29.84 -10.82
C LYS A 108 -0.30 -29.28 -11.22
N TYR A 109 -0.43 -27.96 -11.23
CA TYR A 109 -1.66 -27.24 -11.51
C TYR A 109 -1.63 -26.55 -12.88
N TYR A 110 -0.57 -26.78 -13.66
CA TYR A 110 -0.43 -26.21 -15.00
C TYR A 110 -1.55 -26.71 -15.92
N VAL A 111 -2.13 -25.78 -16.67
CA VAL A 111 -3.18 -26.09 -17.65
C VAL A 111 -2.69 -25.88 -19.08
N ARG A 112 -2.11 -24.71 -19.37
CA ARG A 112 -1.62 -24.32 -20.70
C ARG A 112 -0.77 -23.05 -20.63
N ASP A 113 -0.12 -22.72 -21.74
CA ASP A 113 0.55 -21.43 -21.92
C ASP A 113 -0.47 -20.31 -22.18
N ALA A 114 -0.14 -19.10 -21.74
CA ALA A 114 -0.95 -17.91 -21.98
C ALA A 114 -0.89 -17.51 -23.46
N THR A 115 -2.03 -17.11 -24.02
CA THR A 115 -2.13 -16.74 -25.44
C THR A 115 -1.83 -15.26 -25.70
N LEU A 116 -1.86 -14.43 -24.65
CA LEU A 116 -1.66 -12.99 -24.70
C LEU A 116 -0.38 -12.61 -23.94
N PRO A 117 0.32 -11.53 -24.33
CA PRO A 117 1.44 -11.01 -23.56
C PRO A 117 0.99 -10.57 -22.16
N ARG A 118 1.93 -10.49 -21.22
CA ARG A 118 1.67 -9.99 -19.86
C ARG A 118 1.35 -8.50 -19.89
N ASN A 119 0.48 -8.06 -18.98
CA ASN A 119 0.22 -6.64 -18.73
C ASN A 119 0.99 -6.16 -17.49
N SER A 120 2.32 -6.28 -17.56
CA SER A 120 3.24 -5.84 -16.51
C SER A 120 4.51 -5.32 -17.16
N PRO A 121 5.13 -4.25 -16.64
CA PRO A 121 6.37 -3.77 -17.19
C PRO A 121 7.61 -4.57 -16.76
N PHE A 122 7.45 -5.45 -15.78
CA PHE A 122 8.57 -6.00 -15.04
C PHE A 122 9.06 -7.35 -15.56
N THR A 123 10.38 -7.51 -15.51
CA THR A 123 11.06 -8.78 -15.78
C THR A 123 11.58 -9.42 -14.49
N PHE A 124 11.65 -10.74 -14.50
CA PHE A 124 12.24 -11.56 -13.44
C PHE A 124 13.30 -12.47 -14.05
N ASN A 125 14.30 -11.88 -14.70
CA ASN A 125 15.36 -12.65 -15.35
C ASN A 125 16.18 -13.42 -14.32
N ASP A 126 16.58 -14.67 -14.62
CA ASP A 126 17.29 -15.52 -13.65
C ASP A 126 18.61 -14.93 -13.14
N ASN A 127 19.29 -14.18 -14.01
CA ASN A 127 20.53 -13.45 -13.70
C ASN A 127 20.29 -11.96 -13.42
N GLY A 128 19.03 -11.52 -13.40
CA GLY A 128 18.61 -10.17 -13.05
C GLY A 128 18.80 -9.87 -11.56
N PHE A 129 18.63 -8.61 -11.20
CA PHE A 129 18.85 -8.12 -9.85
C PHE A 129 18.00 -8.87 -8.82
N TYR A 130 16.69 -8.96 -9.03
CA TYR A 130 15.80 -9.52 -8.01
C TYR A 130 16.03 -11.02 -7.77
N ARG A 131 16.01 -11.85 -8.81
CA ARG A 131 16.13 -13.31 -8.64
C ARG A 131 17.50 -13.72 -8.10
N THR A 132 18.57 -13.00 -8.45
CA THR A 132 19.89 -13.25 -7.87
C THR A 132 19.95 -12.85 -6.39
N LEU A 133 19.38 -11.70 -6.00
CA LEU A 133 19.27 -11.28 -4.59
C LEU A 133 18.44 -12.25 -3.78
N LYS A 134 17.27 -12.66 -4.29
CA LYS A 134 16.37 -13.64 -3.68
C LYS A 134 17.06 -14.95 -3.35
N ARG A 135 17.94 -15.45 -4.24
CA ARG A 135 18.76 -16.64 -3.97
C ARG A 135 19.78 -16.42 -2.87
N ALA A 136 20.46 -15.26 -2.84
CA ALA A 136 21.41 -14.94 -1.78
C ALA A 136 20.70 -14.81 -0.42
N VAL A 137 19.59 -14.07 -0.38
CA VAL A 137 18.75 -13.90 0.83
C VAL A 137 18.24 -15.24 1.36
N ARG A 138 17.85 -16.18 0.49
CA ARG A 138 17.46 -17.54 0.90
C ARG A 138 18.54 -18.24 1.72
N GLU A 139 19.81 -18.05 1.37
CA GLU A 139 20.93 -18.64 2.10
C GLU A 139 21.25 -17.86 3.39
N GLU A 140 21.16 -16.53 3.37
CA GLU A 140 21.38 -15.71 4.56
C GLU A 140 20.33 -15.94 5.64
N ILE A 141 19.05 -16.10 5.29
CA ILE A 141 17.98 -16.35 6.26
C ILE A 141 18.23 -17.60 7.11
N LYS A 142 18.90 -18.62 6.56
CA LYS A 142 19.23 -19.85 7.30
C LYS A 142 20.16 -19.60 8.48
N LYS A 143 20.94 -18.52 8.44
CA LYS A 143 21.91 -18.13 9.47
C LYS A 143 21.29 -17.26 10.57
N ILE A 144 20.11 -16.71 10.33
CA ILE A 144 19.44 -15.80 11.26
C ILE A 144 18.81 -16.62 12.40
N PRO A 145 18.99 -16.22 13.68
CA PRO A 145 18.33 -16.89 14.79
C PRO A 145 16.81 -16.86 14.65
N LYS A 146 16.14 -18.01 14.82
CA LYS A 146 14.69 -18.14 14.56
C LYS A 146 13.81 -17.33 15.52
N ASP A 147 14.35 -16.96 16.68
CA ASP A 147 13.65 -16.24 17.74
C ASP A 147 13.66 -14.71 17.57
N VAL A 148 14.41 -14.18 16.58
CA VAL A 148 14.50 -12.72 16.37
C VAL A 148 13.15 -12.06 16.14
N THR A 149 12.20 -12.77 15.50
CA THR A 149 10.85 -12.28 15.20
C THR A 149 10.00 -12.05 16.45
N ARG A 150 10.37 -12.68 17.59
CA ARG A 150 9.69 -12.46 18.87
C ARG A 150 9.79 -11.00 19.32
N ARG A 151 10.83 -10.27 18.89
CA ARG A 151 10.97 -8.85 19.20
C ARG A 151 9.86 -8.01 18.55
N ALA A 152 9.51 -8.29 17.30
CA ALA A 152 8.39 -7.64 16.61
C ALA A 152 7.05 -7.97 17.30
N ASP A 153 6.87 -9.23 17.70
CA ASP A 153 5.70 -9.67 18.47
C ASP A 153 5.54 -8.91 19.78
N LEU A 154 6.62 -8.75 20.56
CA LEU A 154 6.59 -8.01 21.81
C LEU A 154 6.25 -6.52 21.61
N ILE A 155 6.70 -5.92 20.50
CA ILE A 155 6.40 -4.52 20.16
C ILE A 155 4.90 -4.35 19.93
N ILE A 156 4.31 -5.11 19.00
CA ILE A 156 2.89 -4.96 18.67
C ILE A 156 1.97 -5.38 19.84
N ASP A 157 2.34 -6.42 20.60
CA ASP A 157 1.59 -6.81 21.79
C ASP A 157 1.65 -5.73 22.88
N GLY A 158 2.81 -5.08 23.06
CA GLY A 158 2.98 -3.95 23.97
C GLY A 158 2.19 -2.71 23.53
N LEU A 159 2.15 -2.43 22.22
CA LEU A 159 1.33 -1.36 21.65
C LEU A 159 -0.18 -1.63 21.85
N LEU A 160 -0.62 -2.87 21.66
CA LEU A 160 -2.00 -3.28 21.93
C LEU A 160 -2.35 -3.15 23.42
N ALA A 161 -1.48 -3.62 24.32
CA ALA A 161 -1.67 -3.45 25.76
C ALA A 161 -1.75 -1.96 26.15
N THR A 162 -0.88 -1.12 25.57
CA THR A 162 -0.91 0.33 25.77
C THR A 162 -2.24 0.92 25.31
N LEU A 163 -2.72 0.54 24.12
CA LEU A 163 -4.01 0.99 23.59
C LEU A 163 -5.16 0.60 24.53
N LEU A 164 -5.22 -0.65 24.98
CA LEU A 164 -6.29 -1.14 25.86
C LEU A 164 -6.29 -0.42 27.21
N ILE A 165 -5.11 -0.25 27.84
CA ILE A 165 -5.00 0.43 29.14
C ILE A 165 -5.39 1.91 29.00
N THR A 166 -4.81 2.61 28.03
CA THR A 166 -5.01 4.05 27.88
C THR A 166 -6.42 4.40 27.41
N SER A 167 -7.01 3.62 26.49
CA SER A 167 -8.41 3.83 26.08
C SER A 167 -9.40 3.62 27.23
N ALA A 168 -9.16 2.67 28.13
CA ALA A 168 -9.96 2.50 29.34
C ALA A 168 -9.80 3.69 30.31
N LEU A 169 -8.59 4.23 30.46
CA LEU A 169 -8.33 5.41 31.30
C LEU A 169 -9.00 6.69 30.78
N VAL A 170 -9.14 6.86 29.46
CA VAL A 170 -9.88 7.98 28.86
C VAL A 170 -11.31 8.04 29.39
N CYS A 171 -11.97 6.89 29.53
CA CYS A 171 -13.34 6.82 30.04
C CYS A 171 -13.42 6.76 31.57
N GLY A 172 -12.48 6.06 32.22
CA GLY A 172 -12.56 5.77 33.66
C GLY A 172 -12.07 6.89 34.59
N SER A 173 -11.33 7.86 34.09
CA SER A 173 -10.77 8.95 34.90
C SER A 173 -11.67 10.19 34.93
N LYS A 174 -11.69 10.89 36.07
CA LYS A 174 -12.29 12.23 36.22
C LYS A 174 -11.26 13.36 36.14
N ASP A 175 -9.97 13.04 36.21
CA ASP A 175 -8.89 14.02 36.11
C ASP A 175 -8.63 14.34 34.64
N TYR A 176 -8.84 15.60 34.26
CA TYR A 176 -8.67 16.09 32.89
C TYR A 176 -7.28 15.81 32.31
N ARG A 177 -6.21 15.92 33.11
CA ARG A 177 -4.83 15.68 32.64
C ARG A 177 -4.61 14.21 32.32
N VAL A 178 -5.17 13.32 33.16
CA VAL A 178 -5.13 11.87 32.92
C VAL A 178 -5.94 11.50 31.69
N VAL A 179 -7.14 12.07 31.53
CA VAL A 179 -7.99 11.84 30.35
C VAL A 179 -7.28 12.29 29.07
N MET A 180 -6.79 13.53 29.02
CA MET A 180 -6.12 14.06 27.82
C MET A 180 -4.80 13.34 27.51
N GLY A 181 -3.99 13.02 28.53
CA GLY A 181 -2.77 12.25 28.34
C GLY A 181 -3.05 10.84 27.81
N SER A 182 -4.04 10.16 28.40
CA SER A 182 -4.45 8.81 27.96
C SER A 182 -5.08 8.83 26.57
N TYR A 183 -5.80 9.89 26.22
CA TYR A 183 -6.39 10.08 24.90
C TYR A 183 -5.34 10.17 23.80
N LEU A 184 -4.32 11.00 24.00
CA LEU A 184 -3.21 11.15 23.05
C LEU A 184 -2.42 9.84 22.91
N LEU A 185 -2.13 9.18 24.04
CA LEU A 185 -1.44 7.89 24.04
C LEU A 185 -2.26 6.78 23.38
N ALA A 186 -3.58 6.72 23.63
CA ALA A 186 -4.46 5.75 23.00
C ALA A 186 -4.54 5.97 21.48
N SER A 187 -4.63 7.23 21.05
CA SER A 187 -4.67 7.58 19.62
C SER A 187 -3.37 7.22 18.91
N LEU A 188 -2.22 7.51 19.54
CA LEU A 188 -0.90 7.12 19.03
C LEU A 188 -0.73 5.60 19.01
N ALA A 189 -1.12 4.90 20.08
CA ALA A 189 -1.05 3.45 20.17
C ALA A 189 -1.95 2.79 19.12
N LEU A 190 -3.15 3.32 18.86
CA LEU A 190 -4.02 2.84 17.78
C LEU A 190 -3.31 2.96 16.43
N ALA A 191 -2.79 4.13 16.09
CA ALA A 191 -2.07 4.34 14.84
C ALA A 191 -0.89 3.37 14.70
N TRP A 192 -0.08 3.24 15.74
CA TRP A 192 1.09 2.35 15.74
C TRP A 192 0.74 0.86 15.75
N VAL A 193 -0.35 0.42 16.38
CA VAL A 193 -0.85 -0.96 16.26
C VAL A 193 -1.25 -1.26 14.82
N VAL A 194 -1.95 -0.33 14.17
CA VAL A 194 -2.39 -0.47 12.78
C VAL A 194 -1.17 -0.53 11.85
N ILE A 195 -0.17 0.33 12.03
CA ILE A 195 1.09 0.27 11.28
C ILE A 195 1.83 -1.04 11.56
N ALA A 196 2.04 -1.40 12.83
CA ALA A 196 2.77 -2.62 13.19
C ALA A 196 2.10 -3.90 12.66
N SER A 197 0.77 -3.90 12.52
CA SER A 197 0.04 -5.04 11.97
C SER A 197 0.38 -5.31 10.50
N HIS A 198 0.87 -4.32 9.75
CA HIS A 198 1.34 -4.46 8.36
C HIS A 198 2.38 -5.56 8.18
N ASN A 199 3.35 -5.66 9.09
CA ASN A 199 4.35 -6.74 9.14
C ASN A 199 3.72 -8.14 9.12
N TYR A 200 2.50 -8.26 9.63
CA TYR A 200 1.77 -9.51 9.73
C TYR A 200 0.81 -9.76 8.57
N LEU A 201 0.50 -8.74 7.77
CA LEU A 201 -0.45 -8.83 6.66
C LEU A 201 0.10 -9.63 5.49
N HIS A 202 1.40 -9.49 5.21
CA HIS A 202 2.14 -10.20 4.16
C HIS A 202 2.40 -11.66 4.51
N ARG A 203 2.35 -12.01 5.80
CA ARG A 203 2.71 -13.34 6.31
C ARG A 203 1.53 -14.31 6.26
N LYS A 204 1.83 -15.58 6.57
CA LYS A 204 0.80 -16.59 6.86
C LYS A 204 -0.20 -16.02 7.87
N SER A 205 -1.49 -16.32 7.65
CA SER A 205 -2.57 -15.90 8.54
C SER A 205 -2.23 -16.14 10.02
N ASN A 206 -2.38 -15.08 10.80
CA ASN A 206 -2.05 -15.02 12.21
C ASN A 206 -2.99 -14.01 12.88
N TRP A 207 -3.14 -14.03 14.19
CA TRP A 207 -4.14 -13.19 14.85
C TRP A 207 -3.77 -11.70 14.86
N ARG A 208 -2.48 -11.35 14.82
CA ARG A 208 -1.99 -9.96 14.89
C ARG A 208 -2.33 -9.14 13.66
N MET A 209 -2.48 -9.80 12.52
CA MET A 209 -2.97 -9.16 11.30
C MET A 209 -4.37 -8.57 11.48
N TYR A 210 -5.22 -9.17 12.33
CA TYR A 210 -6.57 -8.69 12.58
C TYR A 210 -6.60 -7.40 13.40
N LEU A 211 -5.50 -7.05 14.08
CA LEU A 211 -5.39 -5.79 14.82
C LEU A 211 -5.46 -4.57 13.91
N PHE A 212 -5.13 -4.72 12.61
CA PHE A 212 -5.36 -3.67 11.61
C PHE A 212 -6.81 -3.18 11.64
N ASN A 213 -7.78 -4.08 11.85
CA ASN A 213 -9.21 -3.77 11.84
C ASN A 213 -9.67 -2.92 13.04
N LEU A 214 -8.83 -2.69 14.05
CA LEU A 214 -9.11 -1.70 15.11
C LEU A 214 -9.27 -0.28 14.55
N SER A 215 -8.76 -0.01 13.34
CA SER A 215 -8.98 1.22 12.58
C SER A 215 -10.35 1.33 11.90
N LEU A 216 -11.25 0.34 12.06
CA LEU A 216 -12.44 0.11 11.20
C LEU A 216 -12.13 -0.19 9.72
N TRP A 217 -10.86 -0.22 9.34
CA TRP A 217 -10.44 -0.53 7.99
C TRP A 217 -10.26 -2.03 7.83
N SER A 218 -10.64 -2.58 6.67
CA SER A 218 -10.54 -4.03 6.47
C SER A 218 -9.13 -4.40 6.05
N TYR A 219 -8.43 -5.20 6.85
CA TYR A 219 -7.11 -5.71 6.48
C TYR A 219 -7.15 -6.45 5.14
N ARG A 220 -8.29 -7.10 4.83
CA ARG A 220 -8.51 -7.86 3.60
C ARG A 220 -8.52 -6.94 2.39
N ASP A 221 -9.13 -5.78 2.52
CA ASP A 221 -9.11 -4.73 1.50
C ASP A 221 -7.71 -4.09 1.42
N TYR A 222 -7.03 -3.90 2.55
CA TYR A 222 -5.66 -3.39 2.60
C TYR A 222 -4.62 -4.37 2.02
N ARG A 223 -4.85 -5.68 2.10
CA ARG A 223 -4.07 -6.68 1.36
C ARG A 223 -4.14 -6.46 -0.15
N VAL A 224 -5.26 -5.98 -0.66
CA VAL A 224 -5.37 -5.67 -2.09
C VAL A 224 -4.72 -4.32 -2.39
N SER A 225 -5.11 -3.25 -1.68
CA SER A 225 -4.61 -1.91 -2.00
C SER A 225 -3.12 -1.77 -1.75
N HIS A 226 -2.64 -2.26 -0.62
CA HIS A 226 -1.25 -2.09 -0.24
C HIS A 226 -0.42 -3.28 -0.72
N VAL A 227 -0.76 -4.50 -0.32
CA VAL A 227 0.12 -5.66 -0.59
C VAL A 227 0.13 -6.09 -2.06
N LEU A 228 -1.04 -6.27 -2.69
CA LEU A 228 -1.10 -6.75 -4.07
C LEU A 228 -0.95 -5.62 -5.10
N SER A 229 -1.32 -4.39 -4.75
CA SER A 229 -1.22 -3.28 -5.67
C SER A 229 0.03 -2.42 -5.44
N HIS A 230 0.19 -1.83 -4.26
CA HIS A 230 1.31 -0.93 -4.00
C HIS A 230 2.66 -1.65 -4.00
N HIS A 231 2.85 -2.69 -3.18
CA HIS A 231 4.14 -3.40 -3.09
C HIS A 231 4.58 -4.04 -4.42
N LEU A 232 3.64 -4.46 -5.27
CA LEU A 232 3.99 -5.14 -6.53
C LEU A 232 4.22 -4.18 -7.69
N TYR A 233 3.61 -2.99 -7.64
CA TYR A 233 3.58 -2.04 -8.74
C TYR A 233 3.81 -0.61 -8.25
N THR A 234 4.71 -0.41 -7.28
CA THR A 234 4.89 0.83 -6.53
C THR A 234 5.03 2.02 -7.47
N ASN A 235 4.18 3.04 -7.27
CA ASN A 235 4.16 4.29 -8.02
C ASN A 235 3.93 4.18 -9.54
N THR A 236 3.53 3.01 -10.06
CA THR A 236 3.08 2.86 -11.46
C THR A 236 1.60 3.26 -11.62
N LEU A 237 1.08 3.29 -12.85
CA LEU A 237 -0.37 3.48 -13.08
C LEU A 237 -1.26 2.39 -12.47
N ILE A 238 -0.73 1.16 -12.25
CA ILE A 238 -1.47 0.06 -11.64
C ILE A 238 -1.70 0.31 -10.15
N ASP A 239 -0.86 1.11 -9.50
CA ASP A 239 -0.91 1.33 -8.06
C ASP A 239 -2.24 1.98 -7.62
N LEU A 240 -3.06 1.22 -6.90
CA LEU A 240 -4.33 1.66 -6.33
C LEU A 240 -4.10 2.78 -5.33
N GLU A 241 -3.00 2.76 -4.57
CA GLU A 241 -2.74 3.82 -3.59
C GLU A 241 -2.45 5.15 -4.28
N ILE A 242 -1.95 5.16 -5.52
CA ILE A 242 -1.85 6.38 -6.32
C ILE A 242 -3.24 6.87 -6.77
N SER A 243 -4.04 5.99 -7.37
CA SER A 243 -5.33 6.39 -7.95
C SER A 243 -6.43 6.66 -6.91
N ALA A 244 -6.37 6.04 -5.73
CA ALA A 244 -7.42 6.11 -4.71
C ALA A 244 -7.61 7.52 -4.13
N PHE A 245 -6.57 8.35 -4.15
CA PHE A 245 -6.63 9.73 -3.67
C PHE A 245 -6.93 10.75 -4.78
N GLU A 246 -6.90 10.36 -6.06
CA GLU A 246 -7.30 11.25 -7.15
C GLU A 246 -8.81 11.58 -7.06
N PRO A 247 -9.27 12.77 -7.47
CA PRO A 247 -8.48 13.92 -7.92
C PRO A 247 -8.01 14.84 -6.77
N TYR A 248 -8.22 14.45 -5.50
CA TYR A 248 -7.94 15.28 -4.34
C TYR A 248 -6.44 15.41 -4.06
N ILE A 249 -5.70 14.32 -4.22
CA ILE A 249 -4.24 14.29 -4.16
C ILE A 249 -3.76 13.64 -5.46
N MET A 250 -2.79 14.27 -6.12
CA MET A 250 -2.20 13.77 -7.38
C MET A 250 -0.69 13.69 -7.23
N TRP A 251 -0.20 12.51 -6.89
CA TRP A 251 1.23 12.25 -6.76
C TRP A 251 1.97 12.10 -8.08
N ASN A 252 1.30 11.62 -9.13
CA ASN A 252 1.92 11.49 -10.44
C ASN A 252 2.06 12.88 -11.11
N PRO A 253 3.14 13.10 -11.86
CA PRO A 253 3.34 14.35 -12.59
C PRO A 253 2.22 14.56 -13.61
N ARG A 254 1.53 15.71 -13.51
CA ARG A 254 0.51 16.16 -14.47
C ARG A 254 0.62 17.64 -14.71
N ARG A 255 0.40 18.06 -15.97
CA ARG A 255 0.44 19.48 -16.37
C ARG A 255 -0.80 20.26 -15.92
N ASP A 256 -1.94 19.60 -15.80
CA ASP A 256 -3.25 20.20 -15.56
C ASP A 256 -3.85 19.84 -14.19
N LYS A 257 -3.05 19.99 -13.11
CA LYS A 257 -3.53 19.71 -11.75
C LYS A 257 -4.71 20.63 -11.37
N PRO A 258 -5.86 20.09 -10.94
CA PRO A 258 -6.98 20.90 -10.46
C PRO A 258 -6.59 21.65 -9.18
N LEU A 259 -7.27 22.76 -8.89
CA LEU A 259 -6.97 23.59 -7.72
C LEU A 259 -6.95 22.79 -6.41
N VAL A 260 -7.87 21.83 -6.25
CA VAL A 260 -7.91 20.96 -5.06
C VAL A 260 -6.61 20.15 -4.87
N ALA A 261 -6.00 19.68 -5.96
CA ALA A 261 -4.74 18.94 -5.91
C ALA A 261 -3.53 19.85 -5.65
N LYS A 262 -3.61 21.15 -6.01
CA LYS A 262 -2.61 22.16 -5.62
C LYS A 262 -2.72 22.56 -4.15
N LEU A 263 -3.86 22.28 -3.52
CA LEU A 263 -4.11 22.48 -2.10
C LEU A 263 -4.13 21.12 -1.36
N ALA A 264 -3.36 20.14 -1.85
CA ALA A 264 -3.32 18.79 -1.30
C ALA A 264 -2.97 18.80 0.19
N PHE A 265 -1.98 19.60 0.63
CA PHE A 265 -1.62 19.72 2.05
C PHE A 265 -2.81 20.12 2.95
N LEU A 266 -3.63 21.09 2.52
CA LEU A 266 -4.84 21.48 3.27
C LEU A 266 -5.88 20.36 3.26
N THR A 267 -6.04 19.71 2.11
CA THR A 267 -6.96 18.57 1.96
C THR A 267 -6.56 17.43 2.88
N GLU A 268 -5.27 17.16 3.02
CA GLU A 268 -4.74 16.13 3.91
C GLU A 268 -4.99 16.46 5.38
N LEU A 269 -4.63 17.67 5.83
CA LEU A 269 -4.86 18.08 7.22
C LEU A 269 -6.34 17.97 7.62
N LEU A 270 -7.25 18.33 6.71
CA LEU A 270 -8.68 18.26 6.95
C LEU A 270 -9.23 16.83 6.86
N THR A 271 -8.74 16.01 5.94
CA THR A 271 -9.34 14.70 5.65
C THR A 271 -8.71 13.55 6.42
N PHE A 272 -7.41 13.60 6.73
CA PHE A 272 -6.68 12.50 7.38
C PHE A 272 -7.28 12.07 8.72
N SER A 273 -7.87 13.00 9.45
CA SER A 273 -8.60 12.70 10.69
C SER A 273 -9.83 11.82 10.48
N PHE A 274 -10.38 11.75 9.26
CA PHE A 274 -11.61 11.04 8.96
C PHE A 274 -11.42 9.85 8.03
N VAL A 275 -10.23 9.61 7.48
CA VAL A 275 -10.04 8.59 6.43
C VAL A 275 -10.41 7.17 6.89
N PHE A 276 -10.13 6.79 8.14
CA PHE A 276 -10.62 5.52 8.70
C PHE A 276 -12.15 5.40 8.65
N LEU A 277 -12.87 6.43 9.12
CA LEU A 277 -14.34 6.47 9.07
C LEU A 277 -14.85 6.52 7.63
N LEU A 278 -14.28 7.37 6.78
CA LEU A 278 -14.70 7.53 5.38
C LEU A 278 -14.54 6.22 4.61
N ASN A 279 -13.46 5.47 4.84
CA ASN A 279 -13.30 4.18 4.21
C ASN A 279 -14.27 3.13 4.75
N PHE A 280 -14.51 3.11 6.06
CA PHE A 280 -15.54 2.24 6.64
C PHE A 280 -16.91 2.54 6.00
N LEU A 281 -17.29 3.82 5.91
CA LEU A 281 -18.53 4.27 5.28
C LEU A 281 -18.58 3.94 3.78
N LYS A 282 -17.47 4.14 3.05
CA LYS A 282 -17.33 3.75 1.63
C LYS A 282 -17.58 2.24 1.46
N ARG A 283 -16.93 1.40 2.27
CA ARG A 283 -17.11 -0.06 2.23
C ARG A 283 -18.52 -0.47 2.65
N PHE A 284 -19.10 0.21 3.64
CA PHE A 284 -20.48 -0.02 4.05
C PHE A 284 -21.49 0.33 2.96
N ALA A 285 -21.30 1.45 2.26
CA ALA A 285 -22.14 1.87 1.14
C ALA A 285 -22.15 0.84 -0.01
N LEU A 286 -21.04 0.12 -0.22
CA LEU A 286 -20.97 -0.95 -1.24
C LEU A 286 -21.99 -2.08 -1.02
N ASN A 287 -22.48 -2.30 0.22
CA ASN A 287 -23.56 -3.25 0.48
C ASN A 287 -24.87 -2.90 -0.26
N PHE A 288 -25.09 -1.62 -0.54
CA PHE A 288 -26.28 -1.10 -1.20
C PHE A 288 -26.07 -0.84 -2.69
N ILE A 289 -24.81 -0.68 -3.11
CA ILE A 289 -24.46 -0.34 -4.50
C ILE A 289 -24.09 -1.60 -5.31
N ARG A 290 -23.54 -2.64 -4.67
CA ARG A 290 -23.08 -3.86 -5.35
C ARG A 290 -23.87 -5.08 -4.90
N LYS A 291 -24.42 -5.80 -5.88
CA LYS A 291 -25.18 -7.04 -5.65
C LYS A 291 -24.34 -8.07 -4.88
N ASP A 292 -24.91 -8.61 -3.81
CA ASP A 292 -24.32 -9.63 -2.94
C ASP A 292 -22.99 -9.24 -2.27
N PHE A 293 -22.67 -7.94 -2.17
CA PHE A 293 -21.38 -7.48 -1.65
C PHE A 293 -21.12 -7.96 -0.22
N PHE A 294 -22.12 -7.84 0.67
CA PHE A 294 -22.01 -8.32 2.04
C PHE A 294 -21.59 -9.80 2.11
N LYS A 295 -22.33 -10.67 1.40
CA LYS A 295 -22.09 -12.12 1.39
C LYS A 295 -20.72 -12.47 0.83
N LYS A 296 -20.24 -11.74 -0.18
CA LYS A 296 -18.99 -12.04 -0.88
C LYS A 296 -17.76 -11.50 -0.15
N HIS A 297 -17.84 -10.33 0.47
CA HIS A 297 -16.66 -9.60 0.93
C HIS A 297 -16.59 -9.40 2.45
N TYR A 298 -17.71 -9.40 3.18
CA TYR A 298 -17.65 -9.31 4.64
C TYR A 298 -17.26 -10.65 5.27
N ARG A 299 -16.47 -10.57 6.34
CA ARG A 299 -16.04 -11.70 7.17
C ARG A 299 -16.14 -11.32 8.65
N TRP A 300 -16.02 -12.29 9.55
CA TRP A 300 -16.15 -12.07 11.00
C TRP A 300 -15.20 -10.98 11.53
N HIS A 301 -14.00 -10.88 10.95
CA HIS A 301 -12.98 -9.93 11.37
C HIS A 301 -13.33 -8.48 11.06
N ASP A 302 -14.29 -8.21 10.17
CA ASP A 302 -14.77 -6.84 9.93
C ASP A 302 -15.50 -6.24 11.14
N GLY A 303 -15.86 -7.06 12.14
CA GLY A 303 -16.39 -6.62 13.43
C GLY A 303 -15.33 -6.24 14.46
N VAL A 304 -14.05 -6.53 14.24
CA VAL A 304 -12.97 -6.36 15.24
C VAL A 304 -12.83 -4.91 15.70
N GLY A 305 -13.06 -3.93 14.81
CA GLY A 305 -12.97 -2.51 15.16
C GLY A 305 -13.94 -2.06 16.24
N PHE A 306 -15.06 -2.77 16.42
CA PHE A 306 -16.04 -2.49 17.48
C PHE A 306 -15.67 -3.12 18.84
N LEU A 307 -14.59 -3.92 18.92
CA LEU A 307 -14.13 -4.48 20.18
C LEU A 307 -13.49 -3.44 21.09
N LEU A 308 -12.89 -2.38 20.53
CA LEU A 308 -12.29 -1.30 21.33
C LEU A 308 -13.33 -0.47 22.11
N PRO A 309 -14.41 0.07 21.50
CA PRO A 309 -15.45 0.76 22.27
C PRO A 309 -16.18 -0.17 23.23
N LEU A 310 -16.37 -1.45 22.88
CA LEU A 310 -16.91 -2.46 23.78
C LEU A 310 -16.00 -2.66 25.01
N TRP A 311 -14.68 -2.78 24.81
CA TRP A 311 -13.70 -2.84 25.88
C TRP A 311 -13.75 -1.60 26.78
N MET A 312 -13.74 -0.41 26.18
CA MET A 312 -13.81 0.86 26.91
C MET A 312 -15.07 0.92 27.79
N TRP A 313 -16.22 0.53 27.24
CA TRP A 313 -17.49 0.48 27.96
C TRP A 313 -17.45 -0.50 29.15
N LEU A 314 -17.02 -1.75 28.91
CA LEU A 314 -17.02 -2.80 29.93
C LEU A 314 -16.06 -2.52 31.09
N VAL A 315 -14.89 -1.93 30.81
CA VAL A 315 -13.84 -1.73 31.82
C VAL A 315 -14.04 -0.45 32.64
N SER A 316 -14.54 0.61 32.02
CA SER A 316 -14.69 1.90 32.71
C SER A 316 -16.05 2.07 33.39
N GLY A 317 -17.07 1.31 32.99
CA GLY A 317 -18.42 1.41 33.54
C GLY A 317 -19.16 2.70 33.16
N VAL A 318 -18.66 3.46 32.19
CA VAL A 318 -19.36 4.65 31.64
C VAL A 318 -20.57 4.24 30.80
N THR A 319 -21.36 5.21 30.34
CA THR A 319 -22.46 4.92 29.40
C THR A 319 -21.91 4.47 28.05
N LEU A 320 -22.66 3.64 27.32
CA LEU A 320 -22.27 3.22 25.97
C LEU A 320 -22.05 4.42 25.04
N HIS A 321 -22.86 5.48 25.20
CA HIS A 321 -22.71 6.74 24.47
C HIS A 321 -21.33 7.36 24.71
N ASP A 322 -20.91 7.50 25.97
CA ASP A 322 -19.63 8.14 26.29
C ASP A 322 -18.44 7.31 25.82
N ALA A 323 -18.51 5.98 25.95
CA ALA A 323 -17.49 5.08 25.40
C ALA A 323 -17.38 5.24 23.88
N PHE A 324 -18.51 5.30 23.18
CA PHE A 324 -18.57 5.47 21.73
C PHE A 324 -18.00 6.83 21.28
N ILE A 325 -18.36 7.93 21.95
CA ILE A 325 -17.83 9.26 21.61
C ILE A 325 -16.31 9.34 21.84
N ASN A 326 -15.82 8.84 22.97
CA ASN A 326 -14.37 8.82 23.23
C ASN A 326 -13.62 7.93 22.23
N TRP A 327 -14.20 6.78 21.87
CA TRP A 327 -13.64 5.93 20.83
C TRP A 327 -13.57 6.63 19.47
N LEU A 328 -14.61 7.37 19.06
CA LEU A 328 -14.58 8.14 17.82
C LEU A 328 -13.47 9.19 17.81
N TRP A 329 -13.22 9.88 18.93
CA TRP A 329 -12.09 10.81 19.03
C TRP A 329 -10.75 10.09 18.86
N ILE A 330 -10.55 8.96 19.55
CA ILE A 330 -9.34 8.14 19.45
C ILE A 330 -9.14 7.67 18.00
N LEU A 331 -10.22 7.21 17.36
CA LEU A 331 -10.22 6.75 15.98
C LEU A 331 -9.84 7.88 15.02
N CYS A 332 -10.41 9.07 15.18
CA CYS A 332 -10.11 10.21 14.31
C CYS A 332 -8.67 10.70 14.45
N THR A 333 -8.18 10.83 15.69
CA THR A 333 -6.78 11.26 15.91
C THR A 333 -5.79 10.16 15.55
N GLY A 334 -6.13 8.89 15.78
CA GLY A 334 -5.37 7.75 15.29
C GLY A 334 -5.29 7.71 13.77
N SER A 335 -6.40 7.99 13.07
CA SER A 335 -6.44 8.15 11.61
C SER A 335 -5.49 9.26 11.17
N PHE A 336 -5.56 10.44 11.79
CA PHE A 336 -4.67 11.55 11.48
C PHE A 336 -3.19 11.15 11.62
N ILE A 337 -2.80 10.54 12.75
CA ILE A 337 -1.43 10.10 13.00
C ILE A 337 -0.99 9.05 11.98
N PHE A 338 -1.83 8.05 11.71
CA PHE A 338 -1.54 6.99 10.73
C PHE A 338 -1.25 7.56 9.34
N PHE A 339 -2.15 8.41 8.83
CA PHE A 339 -2.00 8.98 7.49
C PHE A 339 -0.88 10.01 7.41
N MET A 340 -0.60 10.77 8.47
CA MET A 340 0.59 11.62 8.53
C MET A 340 1.89 10.80 8.48
N ILE A 341 1.94 9.64 9.12
CA ILE A 341 3.10 8.74 9.02
C ILE A 341 3.20 8.14 7.62
N GLY A 342 2.08 7.64 7.07
CA GLY A 342 2.01 7.02 5.75
C GLY A 342 2.32 7.98 4.60
N SER A 343 1.79 9.20 4.62
CA SER A 343 2.06 10.22 3.59
C SER A 343 3.52 10.68 3.58
N ASN A 344 4.21 10.52 4.72
CA ASN A 344 5.64 10.79 4.88
C ASN A 344 6.46 9.49 4.88
N ALA A 345 5.90 8.39 4.37
CA ALA A 345 6.65 7.20 4.02
C ALA A 345 7.50 7.46 2.78
N ALA A 346 8.61 6.75 2.67
CA ALA A 346 9.68 7.06 1.73
C ALA A 346 9.39 6.68 0.26
N HIS A 347 8.17 6.23 -0.06
CA HIS A 347 7.66 6.01 -1.42
C HIS A 347 6.77 7.17 -1.93
N HIS A 348 6.72 8.31 -1.24
CA HIS A 348 6.06 9.54 -1.72
C HIS A 348 7.00 10.72 -1.99
N HIS A 349 8.31 10.55 -1.81
CA HIS A 349 9.30 11.61 -2.08
C HIS A 349 9.13 12.19 -3.50
N PRO A 350 9.34 13.50 -3.75
CA PRO A 350 9.18 14.04 -5.11
C PRO A 350 10.23 13.58 -6.12
N LYS A 351 11.36 13.04 -5.66
CA LYS A 351 12.50 12.59 -6.50
C LYS A 351 12.60 11.08 -6.73
N ILE A 352 11.65 10.29 -6.22
CA ILE A 352 11.53 8.86 -6.57
C ILE A 352 10.70 8.72 -7.84
N PHE A 353 10.81 7.56 -8.49
CA PHE A 353 10.01 7.25 -9.66
C PHE A 353 8.52 7.40 -9.38
N LYS A 354 7.83 8.08 -10.30
CA LYS A 354 6.38 8.16 -10.42
C LYS A 354 5.99 7.94 -11.88
N ASP A 355 4.88 7.23 -12.11
CA ASP A 355 4.42 7.03 -13.48
C ASP A 355 4.14 8.37 -14.18
N GLY A 356 4.73 8.54 -15.35
CA GLY A 356 4.88 9.80 -16.07
C GLY A 356 6.33 10.25 -16.20
N ASP A 357 7.22 9.79 -15.33
CA ASP A 357 8.66 10.04 -15.43
C ASP A 357 9.29 9.28 -16.62
N GLU A 358 10.43 9.78 -17.09
CA GLU A 358 11.27 9.06 -18.05
C GLU A 358 11.99 7.89 -17.36
N VAL A 359 11.95 6.72 -17.97
CA VAL A 359 12.58 5.51 -17.44
C VAL A 359 13.87 5.21 -18.19
N SER A 360 14.89 4.75 -17.46
CA SER A 360 16.18 4.35 -18.04
C SER A 360 16.11 3.03 -18.81
N ASP A 361 15.18 2.16 -18.43
CA ASP A 361 14.87 0.90 -19.11
C ASP A 361 13.35 0.78 -19.22
N HIS A 362 12.87 0.50 -20.43
CA HIS A 362 11.45 0.26 -20.64
C HIS A 362 11.02 -1.12 -20.14
N ASN A 363 11.90 -2.12 -19.94
CA ASN A 363 11.56 -3.44 -19.40
C ASN A 363 12.39 -3.78 -18.14
N PRO A 364 12.29 -2.98 -17.07
CA PRO A 364 13.20 -3.09 -15.94
C PRO A 364 13.05 -4.44 -15.21
N ASP A 365 14.14 -4.89 -14.57
CA ASP A 365 14.05 -5.89 -13.51
C ASP A 365 13.19 -5.34 -12.37
N TRP A 366 12.24 -6.14 -11.88
CA TRP A 366 11.30 -5.71 -10.84
C TRP A 366 12.00 -5.11 -9.61
N GLY A 367 13.09 -5.73 -9.15
CA GLY A 367 13.78 -5.23 -7.96
C GLY A 367 14.59 -3.96 -8.22
N MET A 368 15.00 -3.70 -9.47
CA MET A 368 15.61 -2.41 -9.85
C MET A 368 14.59 -1.28 -9.84
N HIS A 369 13.36 -1.55 -10.31
CA HIS A 369 12.25 -0.60 -10.23
C HIS A 369 11.95 -0.20 -8.79
N GLU A 370 11.89 -1.16 -7.87
CA GLU A 370 11.66 -0.86 -6.46
C GLU A 370 12.73 0.10 -5.91
N MET A 371 14.01 -0.04 -6.30
CA MET A 371 15.07 0.89 -5.87
C MET A 371 14.91 2.31 -6.41
N GLU A 372 14.23 2.49 -7.54
CA GLU A 372 13.89 3.81 -8.09
C GLU A 372 12.65 4.40 -7.42
N ALA A 373 11.70 3.55 -7.03
CA ALA A 373 10.38 3.92 -6.53
C ALA A 373 10.30 4.10 -5.01
N VAL A 374 11.29 3.63 -4.24
CA VAL A 374 11.34 3.81 -2.78
C VAL A 374 12.68 4.35 -2.31
N MET A 375 12.67 5.00 -1.15
CA MET A 375 13.88 5.41 -0.43
C MET A 375 13.91 4.78 0.96
N GLU A 376 15.08 4.76 1.59
CA GLU A 376 15.23 4.35 2.99
C GLU A 376 15.35 5.57 3.91
N ARG A 377 14.71 5.55 5.08
CA ARG A 377 14.83 6.65 6.05
C ARG A 377 15.87 6.35 7.11
N THR A 378 16.91 7.18 7.16
CA THR A 378 18.05 7.00 8.07
C THR A 378 17.70 7.25 9.53
N ASP A 379 16.71 8.09 9.82
CA ASP A 379 16.24 8.41 11.18
C ASP A 379 15.28 7.35 11.76
N ILE A 380 14.76 6.47 10.90
CA ILE A 380 13.90 5.33 11.26
C ILE A 380 14.68 4.03 11.28
N SER A 381 15.54 3.83 10.28
CA SER A 381 16.38 2.63 10.14
C SER A 381 17.26 2.38 11.37
N GLY A 382 17.52 1.11 11.66
CA GLY A 382 18.38 0.70 12.79
C GLY A 382 17.66 0.59 14.15
N SER A 383 16.38 0.97 14.25
CA SER A 383 15.55 0.70 15.43
C SER A 383 14.31 -0.10 15.03
N LEU A 384 14.23 -1.35 15.47
CA LEU A 384 13.06 -2.21 15.16
C LEU A 384 11.74 -1.58 15.62
N PHE A 385 11.72 -0.89 16.76
CA PHE A 385 10.53 -0.18 17.23
C PHE A 385 10.08 0.90 16.23
N LYS A 386 11.02 1.74 15.76
CA LYS A 386 10.71 2.77 14.77
C LYS A 386 10.28 2.16 13.44
N VAL A 387 10.97 1.10 13.00
CA VAL A 387 10.63 0.37 11.76
C VAL A 387 9.19 -0.14 11.81
N MET A 388 8.80 -0.78 12.92
CA MET A 388 7.44 -1.32 13.13
C MET A 388 6.37 -0.25 13.32
N THR A 389 6.73 0.99 13.67
CA THR A 389 5.76 2.07 13.99
C THR A 389 5.73 3.20 12.96
N PHE A 390 6.68 3.22 12.02
CA PHE A 390 6.77 4.25 10.99
C PHE A 390 6.85 3.72 9.55
N PHE A 391 6.78 2.41 9.29
CA PHE A 391 7.12 1.82 7.98
C PHE A 391 8.60 2.06 7.62
N GLY A 392 9.51 1.45 8.39
CA GLY A 392 10.95 1.46 8.10
C GLY A 392 11.41 0.25 7.30
N ASP A 393 12.72 0.20 7.00
CA ASP A 393 13.32 -0.83 6.14
C ASP A 393 12.60 -0.96 4.79
N HIS A 394 12.17 0.17 4.23
CA HIS A 394 11.21 0.23 3.12
C HIS A 394 11.68 -0.57 1.91
N ALA A 395 12.95 -0.42 1.52
CA ALA A 395 13.49 -1.09 0.35
C ALA A 395 13.49 -2.62 0.51
N LEU A 396 14.03 -3.13 1.63
CA LEU A 396 14.06 -4.56 1.91
C LEU A 396 12.67 -5.13 2.16
N HIS A 397 11.78 -4.34 2.77
CA HIS A 397 10.41 -4.72 3.02
C HIS A 397 9.62 -4.85 1.71
N HIS A 398 9.77 -3.92 0.77
CA HIS A 398 9.18 -4.04 -0.57
C HIS A 398 9.70 -5.28 -1.31
N LEU A 399 11.02 -5.53 -1.28
CA LEU A 399 11.64 -6.66 -1.96
C LEU A 399 11.28 -8.02 -1.35
N PHE A 400 11.13 -8.09 -0.02
CA PHE A 400 10.88 -9.34 0.72
C PHE A 400 9.78 -9.17 1.80
N PRO A 401 8.55 -8.84 1.38
CA PRO A 401 7.51 -8.37 2.31
C PRO A 401 7.02 -9.45 3.28
N THR A 402 7.25 -10.73 2.95
CA THR A 402 6.88 -11.86 3.79
C THR A 402 7.84 -12.12 4.95
N LEU A 403 9.01 -11.48 4.94
CA LEU A 403 9.96 -11.55 6.05
C LEU A 403 9.58 -10.55 7.13
N ASP A 404 9.72 -10.97 8.39
CA ASP A 404 9.49 -10.10 9.52
C ASP A 404 10.53 -8.97 9.56
N HIS A 405 10.13 -7.74 9.91
CA HIS A 405 11.06 -6.61 10.02
C HIS A 405 12.26 -6.89 10.93
N ALA A 406 12.10 -7.71 11.99
CA ALA A 406 13.24 -8.10 12.85
C ALA A 406 14.27 -9.00 12.14
N THR A 407 13.91 -9.57 10.99
CA THR A 407 14.77 -10.37 10.10
C THR A 407 15.45 -9.49 9.06
N LEU A 408 14.74 -8.48 8.52
CA LEU A 408 15.25 -7.62 7.44
C LEU A 408 16.57 -6.92 7.82
N SER A 409 16.73 -6.51 9.07
CA SER A 409 17.95 -5.86 9.56
C SER A 409 19.24 -6.67 9.31
N TYR A 410 19.14 -8.00 9.24
CA TYR A 410 20.28 -8.89 8.99
C TYR A 410 20.64 -9.00 7.50
N LEU A 411 19.77 -8.54 6.60
CA LEU A 411 19.93 -8.68 5.16
C LEU A 411 20.61 -7.47 4.51
N TYR A 412 20.73 -6.34 5.22
CA TYR A 412 21.39 -5.14 4.70
C TYR A 412 22.79 -5.39 4.13
N PRO A 413 23.70 -6.16 4.77
CA PRO A 413 25.03 -6.37 4.21
C PRO A 413 25.00 -6.99 2.81
N ILE A 414 24.27 -8.09 2.63
CA ILE A 414 24.15 -8.77 1.32
C ILE A 414 23.38 -7.91 0.31
N PHE A 415 22.36 -7.18 0.77
CA PHE A 415 21.56 -6.29 -0.06
C PHE A 415 22.40 -5.13 -0.60
N LEU A 416 23.16 -4.45 0.25
CA LEU A 416 23.99 -3.31 -0.16
C LEU A 416 25.13 -3.74 -1.11
N GLU A 417 25.76 -4.89 -0.86
CA GLU A 417 26.74 -5.49 -1.78
C GLU A 417 26.09 -5.73 -3.16
N HIS A 418 24.86 -6.24 -3.17
CA HIS A 418 24.13 -6.54 -4.39
C HIS A 418 23.68 -5.29 -5.15
N CYS A 419 23.22 -4.25 -4.43
CA CYS A 419 22.95 -2.93 -5.00
C CYS A 419 24.19 -2.35 -5.70
N GLN A 420 25.36 -2.46 -5.07
CA GLN A 420 26.63 -2.02 -5.70
C GLN A 420 26.94 -2.83 -6.97
N LYS A 421 26.81 -4.16 -6.92
CA LYS A 421 27.07 -5.05 -8.05
C LYS A 421 26.23 -4.71 -9.28
N PHE A 422 24.95 -4.41 -9.10
CA PHE A 422 24.02 -4.10 -10.18
C PHE A 422 23.89 -2.60 -10.45
N ARG A 423 24.61 -1.75 -9.70
CA ARG A 423 24.48 -0.29 -9.74
C ARG A 423 23.04 0.18 -9.54
N ALA A 424 22.33 -0.47 -8.62
CA ALA A 424 20.97 -0.12 -8.27
C ALA A 424 20.94 1.25 -7.57
N ASN A 425 19.94 2.08 -7.88
CA ASN A 425 19.78 3.42 -7.34
C ASN A 425 19.20 3.44 -5.92
N PHE A 426 19.78 2.65 -5.01
CA PHE A 426 19.38 2.65 -3.61
C PHE A 426 19.71 3.99 -2.97
N ARG A 427 18.67 4.72 -2.56
CA ARG A 427 18.78 6.08 -2.01
C ARG A 427 18.23 6.15 -0.60
N THR A 428 18.82 7.04 0.18
CA THR A 428 18.42 7.31 1.56
C THR A 428 17.92 8.74 1.71
N THR A 429 17.03 8.97 2.66
CA THR A 429 16.49 10.28 3.05
C THR A 429 16.32 10.35 4.57
N SER A 430 15.77 11.47 5.07
CA SER A 430 15.29 11.61 6.44
C SER A 430 13.83 12.06 6.44
N SER A 431 13.12 11.82 7.56
CA SER A 431 11.75 12.35 7.71
C SER A 431 11.68 13.88 7.59
N LEU A 432 12.75 14.59 8.00
CA LEU A 432 12.82 16.04 7.88
C LEU A 432 12.98 16.48 6.42
N ASP A 433 13.86 15.81 5.65
CA ASP A 433 14.05 16.12 4.24
C ASP A 433 12.76 15.89 3.44
N LEU A 434 12.04 14.79 3.72
CA LEU A 434 10.73 14.51 3.13
C LEU A 434 9.73 15.64 3.38
N PHE A 435 9.69 16.16 4.61
CA PHE A 435 8.82 17.28 4.96
C PHE A 435 9.21 18.56 4.22
N ILE A 436 10.51 18.90 4.18
CA ILE A 436 11.00 20.13 3.53
C ILE A 436 10.73 20.09 2.03
N VAL A 437 11.16 19.03 1.35
CA VAL A 437 11.02 18.91 -0.12
C VAL A 437 9.55 18.92 -0.54
N ARG A 438 8.66 18.44 0.32
CA ARG A 438 7.22 18.50 0.08
C ARG A 438 6.66 19.91 0.11
N VAL A 439 7.06 20.71 1.10
CA VAL A 439 6.66 22.12 1.21
C VAL A 439 7.19 22.91 0.01
N GLU A 440 8.44 22.64 -0.42
CA GLU A 440 9.03 23.26 -1.62
C GLU A 440 8.30 22.88 -2.91
N ALA A 441 7.95 21.60 -3.09
CA ALA A 441 7.24 21.12 -4.27
C ALA A 441 5.84 21.72 -4.43
N ASP A 442 5.16 22.00 -3.31
CA ASP A 442 3.87 22.69 -3.32
C ASP A 442 4.02 24.17 -3.75
N ASP A 443 5.13 24.83 -3.37
CA ASP A 443 5.44 26.23 -3.74
C ASP A 443 5.77 26.38 -5.24
N ASP A 444 6.56 25.45 -5.80
CA ASP A 444 6.83 25.36 -7.25
C ASP A 444 5.54 25.13 -8.07
N SER A 445 4.55 24.43 -7.49
CA SER A 445 3.24 24.23 -8.14
C SER A 445 2.33 25.46 -8.11
N MET A 446 2.62 26.42 -7.21
CA MET A 446 1.98 27.73 -7.14
C MET A 446 2.67 28.77 -8.03
N THR A 447 3.94 28.57 -8.38
CA THR A 447 4.70 29.44 -9.28
C THR A 447 4.62 28.95 -10.73
N THR A 448 3.42 28.97 -11.32
CA THR A 448 3.31 28.90 -12.79
C THR A 448 3.92 30.15 -13.41
N SER A 449 5.11 29.99 -14.03
CA SER A 449 5.71 30.75 -15.13
C SER A 449 5.67 32.29 -15.07
N PRO A 450 6.84 32.98 -14.97
CA PRO A 450 6.94 34.43 -15.17
C PRO A 450 6.40 34.92 -16.53
N ASN A 451 6.28 34.03 -17.52
CA ASN A 451 5.78 34.38 -18.86
C ASN A 451 4.25 34.46 -18.95
N ASP A 452 3.50 33.80 -18.05
CA ASP A 452 2.03 33.85 -18.08
C ASP A 452 1.50 35.15 -17.42
N ALA A 453 2.21 35.64 -16.40
CA ALA A 453 1.94 36.95 -15.79
C ALA A 453 2.25 38.12 -16.75
N LEU A 454 3.30 38.01 -17.58
CA LEU A 454 3.65 39.03 -18.58
C LEU A 454 2.68 39.06 -19.77
N THR A 455 2.05 37.94 -20.10
CA THR A 455 1.03 37.88 -21.16
C THR A 455 -0.31 38.48 -20.69
N ALA A 456 -0.65 38.29 -19.41
CA ALA A 456 -1.81 38.94 -18.79
C ALA A 456 -1.65 40.48 -18.65
N LEU A 457 -0.43 40.98 -18.45
CA LEU A 457 -0.13 42.42 -18.38
C LEU A 457 0.01 43.11 -19.76
N ARG A 458 0.27 42.36 -20.84
CA ARG A 458 0.30 42.89 -22.21
C ARG A 458 -1.07 42.94 -22.89
N GLY A 459 -2.06 42.21 -22.38
CA GLY A 459 -3.46 42.29 -22.82
C GLY A 459 -4.20 43.53 -22.32
N THR A 460 -3.74 44.15 -21.23
CA THR A 460 -4.38 45.32 -20.59
C THR A 460 -3.80 46.67 -21.01
N MET A 461 -2.76 46.71 -21.86
CA MET A 461 -2.24 47.95 -22.48
C MET A 461 -2.59 48.08 -23.98
N ARG A 462 -3.75 47.57 -24.39
CA ARG A 462 -4.37 47.87 -25.70
C ARG A 462 -5.87 48.22 -25.60
N ALA A 463 -6.32 48.60 -24.41
CA ALA A 463 -7.65 49.13 -24.18
C ALA A 463 -7.60 50.35 -23.23
N VAL A 464 -6.84 51.38 -23.62
CA VAL A 464 -7.10 52.81 -23.36
C VAL A 464 -6.59 53.59 -24.58
#